data_AF-X1EQU8-F1
#
_entry.id   AF-X1EQU8-F1
#
_cell.length_a   1.000
_cell.length_b   1.000
_cell.length_c   1.000
_cell.angle_alpha   90.00
_cell.angle_beta   90.00
_cell.angle_gamma   90.00
#
_symmetry.space_group_name_H-M   'P 1'
#
loop_
_entity.id
_entity.type
_entity.pdbx_description
1 polymer ?
#
loop_
_entity_poly.entity_id
_entity_poly.type
_entity_poly.pdbx_seq_one_letter_code
_entity_poly.pdbx_strand_id
1 'polypeptide(L)'
;LINGEIQIDTPPSISQDRHLRLSMNDISEPREGLVVPSGTHVAELIQFVRDWDRQAPLLIHCWAGISRSTAGAFISLCTLNPNVDERDVALALRDASPTAYPNRRLVALADNVLSRQGRMTDAVEHIGRGELAEQGQVFSLPAQHAA
;
A
#
# COMPACT_ATOMS: atom_id res chain seq x y z
N LEU A 1 -13.96 -13.25 -5.77
CA LEU A 1 -13.50 -11.84 -5.71
C LEU A 1 -14.54 -11.11 -4.87
N ILE A 2 -14.14 -10.49 -3.76
CA ILE A 2 -15.09 -9.77 -2.91
C ILE A 2 -15.47 -8.48 -3.64
N ASN A 3 -16.78 -8.35 -3.91
CA ASN A 3 -17.44 -7.11 -4.35
C ASN A 3 -17.16 -6.01 -3.31
N GLY A 4 -17.23 -4.74 -3.67
CA GLY A 4 -16.97 -3.60 -2.77
C GLY A 4 -17.92 -3.46 -1.56
N GLU A 5 -18.52 -4.55 -1.08
CA GLU A 5 -19.62 -4.61 -0.11
C GLU A 5 -19.17 -4.87 1.33
N ILE A 6 -17.95 -5.39 1.58
CA ILE A 6 -17.43 -5.48 2.95
C ILE A 6 -16.60 -4.24 3.25
N GLN A 7 -17.28 -3.20 3.74
CA GLN A 7 -16.64 -2.02 4.30
C GLN A 7 -16.32 -2.26 5.77
N ILE A 8 -15.07 -2.02 6.15
CA ILE A 8 -14.67 -2.03 7.55
C ILE A 8 -15.01 -0.66 8.14
N ASP A 9 -15.82 -0.67 9.19
CA ASP A 9 -16.23 0.54 9.89
C ASP A 9 -15.01 1.24 10.51
N THR A 10 -15.06 2.57 10.56
CA THR A 10 -14.05 3.35 11.26
C THR A 10 -14.14 2.98 12.74
N PRO A 11 -13.06 2.53 13.39
CA PRO A 11 -13.08 2.26 14.82
C PRO A 11 -13.56 3.51 15.59
N PRO A 12 -14.41 3.37 16.63
CA PRO A 12 -14.98 4.53 17.34
C PRO A 12 -13.94 5.49 17.94
N SER A 13 -12.72 5.00 18.20
CA SER A 13 -11.59 5.78 18.71
C SER A 13 -10.83 6.58 17.63
N ILE A 14 -11.19 6.43 16.35
CA ILE A 14 -10.56 7.12 15.23
C ILE A 14 -11.58 8.09 14.64
N SER A 15 -11.28 9.40 14.70
CA SER A 15 -12.08 10.41 14.03
C SER A 15 -12.14 10.15 12.51
N GLN A 16 -13.28 10.40 11.88
CA GLN A 16 -13.54 10.04 10.50
C GLN A 16 -12.57 10.69 9.50
N ASP A 17 -12.11 11.91 9.78
CA ASP A 17 -11.08 12.63 9.03
C ASP A 17 -9.69 11.99 9.10
N ARG A 18 -9.44 11.11 10.07
CA ARG A 18 -8.21 10.32 10.20
C ARG A 18 -8.32 8.90 9.64
N HIS A 19 -9.35 8.62 8.84
CA HIS A 19 -9.53 7.34 8.16
C HIS A 19 -9.73 7.54 6.65
N LEU A 20 -8.70 7.21 5.87
CA LEU A 20 -8.82 7.11 4.42
C LEU A 20 -9.38 5.73 4.02
N ARG A 21 -10.43 5.73 3.19
CA ARG A 21 -10.98 4.53 2.56
C ARG A 21 -10.83 4.59 1.05
N LEU A 22 -10.17 3.59 0.48
CA LEU A 22 -9.96 3.46 -0.96
C LEU A 22 -10.82 2.32 -1.51
N SER A 23 -11.91 2.68 -2.19
CA SER A 23 -12.91 1.74 -2.69
C SER A 23 -12.52 1.12 -4.03
N MET A 24 -11.64 0.12 -4.00
CA MET A 24 -11.15 -0.60 -5.19
C MET A 24 -10.99 -2.11 -4.96
N ASN A 25 -11.18 -2.89 -6.02
CA ASN A 25 -10.94 -4.32 -6.04
C ASN A 25 -9.44 -4.63 -6.18
N ASP A 26 -9.03 -5.81 -5.71
CA ASP A 26 -7.65 -6.28 -5.80
C ASP A 26 -7.34 -6.88 -7.18
N ILE A 27 -7.29 -6.03 -8.20
CA ILE A 27 -7.07 -6.42 -9.59
C ILE A 27 -6.00 -5.53 -10.22
N SER A 28 -5.22 -6.09 -11.14
CA SER A 28 -4.21 -5.33 -11.89
C SER A 28 -4.70 -4.91 -13.28
N GLU A 29 -5.73 -5.58 -13.80
CA GLU A 29 -6.35 -5.28 -15.08
C GLU A 29 -7.84 -4.99 -14.92
N PRO A 30 -8.40 -4.04 -15.69
CA PRO A 30 -9.83 -3.76 -15.69
C PRO A 30 -10.66 -5.02 -15.97
N ARG A 31 -11.77 -5.17 -15.25
CA ARG A 31 -12.74 -6.25 -15.44
C ARG A 31 -14.14 -5.67 -15.28
N GLU A 32 -15.06 -6.15 -16.09
CA GLU A 32 -16.46 -5.73 -16.02
C GLU A 32 -17.03 -5.92 -14.60
N GLY A 33 -17.74 -4.91 -14.10
CA GLY A 33 -18.33 -4.91 -12.77
C GLY A 33 -17.35 -4.69 -11.61
N LEU A 34 -16.04 -4.51 -11.85
CA LEU A 34 -15.04 -4.27 -10.81
C LEU A 34 -14.41 -2.89 -10.92
N VAL A 35 -14.15 -2.28 -9.76
CA VAL A 35 -13.41 -1.02 -9.65
C VAL A 35 -11.91 -1.34 -9.61
N VAL A 36 -11.22 -1.00 -10.69
CA VAL A 36 -9.76 -1.17 -10.79
C VAL A 36 -9.03 -0.03 -10.05
N PRO A 37 -7.85 -0.29 -9.43
CA PRO A 37 -7.00 0.77 -8.93
C PRO A 37 -6.72 1.84 -9.98
N SER A 38 -6.72 3.10 -9.55
CA SER A 38 -6.63 4.29 -10.41
C SER A 38 -5.70 5.33 -9.82
N GLY A 39 -5.28 6.31 -10.63
CA GLY A 39 -4.43 7.40 -10.17
C GLY A 39 -5.07 8.22 -9.03
N THR A 40 -6.40 8.35 -9.01
CA THR A 40 -7.13 9.02 -7.93
C THR A 40 -6.90 8.35 -6.58
N HIS A 41 -7.04 7.02 -6.50
CA HIS A 41 -6.81 6.27 -5.26
C HIS A 41 -5.39 6.46 -4.73
N VAL A 42 -4.41 6.52 -5.63
CA VAL A 42 -2.99 6.73 -5.29
C VAL A 42 -2.74 8.16 -4.82
N ALA A 43 -3.31 9.15 -5.50
CA ALA A 43 -3.19 10.55 -5.11
C ALA A 43 -3.80 10.81 -3.73
N GLU A 44 -4.97 10.24 -3.44
CA GLU A 44 -5.61 10.29 -2.12
C GLU A 44 -4.74 9.65 -1.03
N LEU A 45 -4.16 8.47 -1.29
CA LEU A 45 -3.22 7.83 -0.37
C LEU A 45 -2.01 8.71 -0.08
N ILE A 46 -1.37 9.24 -1.13
CA ILE A 46 -0.18 10.08 -1.00
C ILE A 46 -0.49 11.34 -0.20
N GLN A 47 -1.63 11.98 -0.47
CA GLN A 47 -2.05 13.18 0.26
C GLN A 47 -2.29 12.84 1.75
N PHE A 48 -3.04 11.78 2.03
CA PHE A 48 -3.32 11.33 3.39
C PHE A 48 -2.03 11.03 4.18
N VAL A 49 -1.04 10.38 3.54
CA VAL A 49 0.26 10.09 4.15
C VAL A 49 1.08 11.36 4.40
N ARG A 50 1.00 12.36 3.50
CA ARG A 50 1.68 13.66 3.68
C ARG A 50 1.07 14.48 4.82
N ASP A 51 -0.24 14.35 5.02
CA ASP A 51 -0.98 15.06 6.08
C ASP A 51 -0.86 14.38 7.46
N TRP A 52 -0.31 13.16 7.51
CA TRP A 52 -0.09 12.44 8.76
C TRP A 52 0.98 13.11 9.65
N ASP A 53 0.55 13.57 10.84
CA ASP A 53 1.39 14.27 11.82
C ASP A 53 2.44 13.38 12.52
N ARG A 54 2.34 12.06 12.35
CA ARG A 54 3.23 11.04 12.91
C ARG A 54 3.30 11.02 14.44
N GLN A 55 2.30 11.55 15.15
CA GLN A 55 2.22 11.46 16.61
C GLN A 55 1.80 10.06 17.10
N ALA A 56 1.16 9.27 16.25
CA ALA A 56 0.77 7.89 16.49
C ALA A 56 0.96 7.05 15.21
N PRO A 57 1.16 5.71 15.30
CA PRO A 57 1.33 4.84 14.13
C PRO A 57 0.18 4.92 13.12
N LEU A 58 0.51 4.81 11.83
CA LEU A 58 -0.44 4.66 10.75
C LEU A 58 -0.78 3.18 10.55
N LEU A 59 -2.06 2.81 10.69
CA LEU A 59 -2.55 1.48 10.37
C LEU A 59 -3.00 1.40 8.91
N ILE A 60 -2.49 0.42 8.17
CA ILE A 60 -2.89 0.14 6.78
C ILE A 60 -3.35 -1.31 6.72
N HIS A 61 -4.58 -1.54 6.26
CA HIS A 61 -5.12 -2.89 6.13
C HIS A 61 -5.92 -3.04 4.82
N CYS A 62 -6.17 -4.29 4.46
CA CYS A 62 -7.14 -4.68 3.45
C CYS A 62 -7.82 -5.96 3.95
N TRP A 63 -8.49 -6.71 3.07
CA TRP A 63 -9.14 -7.96 3.47
C TRP A 63 -8.14 -9.04 3.94
N ALA A 64 -7.12 -9.34 3.12
CA ALA A 64 -6.19 -10.44 3.39
C ALA A 64 -4.85 -9.98 3.96
N GLY A 65 -4.57 -8.67 4.03
CA GLY A 65 -3.27 -8.17 4.49
C GLY A 65 -2.08 -8.46 3.56
N ILE A 66 -2.32 -8.94 2.33
CA ILE A 66 -1.27 -9.45 1.43
C ILE A 66 -0.92 -8.51 0.26
N SER A 67 -1.92 -7.91 -0.40
CA SER A 67 -1.73 -7.22 -1.70
C SER A 67 -1.99 -5.71 -1.66
N ARG A 68 -3.25 -5.26 -1.52
CA ARG A 68 -3.56 -3.82 -1.47
C ARG A 68 -2.92 -3.08 -0.28
N SER A 69 -2.94 -3.67 0.91
CA SER A 69 -2.36 -3.06 2.12
C SER A 69 -0.85 -2.97 2.06
N THR A 70 -0.18 -3.99 1.53
CA THR A 70 1.28 -4.00 1.39
C THR A 70 1.74 -3.06 0.28
N ALA A 71 0.97 -2.94 -0.81
CA ALA A 71 1.16 -1.85 -1.77
C ALA A 71 0.96 -0.47 -1.12
N GLY A 72 -0.11 -0.31 -0.32
CA GLY A 72 -0.35 0.92 0.43
C GLY A 72 0.81 1.27 1.37
N ALA A 73 1.34 0.29 2.11
CA ALA A 73 2.50 0.45 2.98
C ALA A 73 3.76 0.84 2.18
N PHE A 74 4.06 0.14 1.09
CA PHE A 74 5.19 0.45 0.21
C PHE A 74 5.11 1.87 -0.35
N ILE A 75 3.95 2.26 -0.89
CA ILE A 75 3.71 3.60 -1.43
C ILE A 75 3.87 4.67 -0.34
N SER A 76 3.34 4.40 0.86
CA SER A 76 3.46 5.32 2.01
C SER A 76 4.92 5.53 2.40
N LEU A 77 5.71 4.45 2.50
CA LEU A 77 7.13 4.53 2.84
C LEU A 77 7.93 5.26 1.75
N CYS A 78 7.69 4.98 0.47
CA CYS A 78 8.32 5.71 -0.64
C CYS A 78 7.90 7.19 -0.69
N THR A 79 6.70 7.53 -0.21
CA THR A 79 6.23 8.92 -0.10
C THR A 79 6.95 9.67 1.02
N LEU A 80 7.12 9.02 2.18
CA LEU A 80 7.74 9.59 3.37
C LEU A 80 9.27 9.66 3.28
N ASN A 81 9.88 8.79 2.49
CA ASN A 81 11.32 8.65 2.35
C ASN A 81 11.75 8.94 0.89
N PRO A 82 11.71 10.22 0.46
CA PRO A 82 11.99 10.60 -0.93
C PRO A 82 13.38 10.18 -1.42
N ASN A 83 14.36 10.08 -0.51
CA ASN A 83 15.77 9.86 -0.81
C ASN A 83 16.24 8.41 -0.58
N VAL A 84 15.36 7.51 -0.16
CA VAL A 84 15.70 6.09 0.07
C VAL A 84 15.42 5.30 -1.21
N ASP A 85 16.29 4.34 -1.53
CA ASP A 85 16.09 3.46 -2.69
C ASP A 85 14.83 2.62 -2.49
N GLU A 86 13.98 2.60 -3.52
CA GLU A 86 12.72 1.86 -3.49
C GLU A 86 12.93 0.35 -3.27
N ARG A 87 14.08 -0.21 -3.67
CA ARG A 87 14.46 -1.61 -3.42
C ARG A 87 14.65 -1.90 -1.94
N ASP A 88 15.30 -1.00 -1.21
CA ASP A 88 15.53 -1.17 0.22
C ASP A 88 14.20 -1.16 0.99
N VAL A 89 13.27 -0.29 0.58
CA VAL A 89 11.91 -0.25 1.13
C VAL A 89 11.15 -1.55 0.82
N ALA A 90 11.27 -2.09 -0.39
CA ALA A 90 10.61 -3.33 -0.78
C ALA A 90 11.18 -4.54 -0.02
N LEU A 91 12.50 -4.59 0.18
CA LEU A 91 13.16 -5.63 0.97
C LEU A 91 12.76 -5.56 2.44
N ALA A 92 12.74 -4.36 3.04
CA ALA A 92 12.25 -4.17 4.41
C ALA A 92 10.79 -4.63 4.57
N LEU A 93 9.93 -4.33 3.58
CA LEU A 93 8.55 -4.82 3.57
C LEU A 93 8.47 -6.36 3.51
N ARG A 94 9.29 -7.00 2.68
CA ARG A 94 9.38 -8.47 2.57
C ARG A 94 9.87 -9.10 3.88
N ASP A 95 10.88 -8.50 4.51
CA ASP A 95 11.44 -8.98 5.77
C ASP A 95 10.41 -8.91 6.90
N ALA A 96 9.66 -7.81 6.98
CA ALA A 96 8.59 -7.67 7.95
C ALA A 96 7.36 -8.54 7.66
N SER A 97 7.14 -8.94 6.40
CA SER A 97 6.01 -9.78 5.99
C SER A 97 6.39 -10.75 4.86
N PRO A 98 6.69 -12.03 5.20
CA PRO A 98 7.01 -13.07 4.20
C PRO A 98 5.90 -13.27 3.16
N THR A 99 4.65 -12.95 3.51
CA THR A 99 3.49 -13.06 2.62
C THR A 99 3.26 -11.84 1.73
N ALA A 100 3.98 -10.72 1.93
CA ALA A 100 3.72 -9.49 1.19
C ALA A 100 3.77 -9.72 -0.32
N TYR A 101 2.74 -9.29 -1.04
CA TYR A 101 2.72 -9.35 -2.49
C TYR A 101 2.02 -8.12 -3.05
N PRO A 102 2.70 -6.96 -3.04
CA PRO A 102 2.08 -5.67 -3.35
C PRO A 102 1.35 -5.69 -4.70
N ASN A 103 0.14 -5.12 -4.75
CA ASN A 103 -0.62 -4.96 -5.98
C ASN A 103 0.19 -4.13 -7.00
N ARG A 104 0.64 -4.78 -8.08
CA ARG A 104 1.52 -4.17 -9.09
C ARG A 104 0.94 -2.93 -9.75
N ARG A 105 -0.39 -2.89 -9.99
CA ARG A 105 -1.03 -1.74 -10.62
C ARG A 105 -1.00 -0.51 -9.71
N LEU A 106 -1.30 -0.68 -8.43
CA LEU A 106 -1.18 0.40 -7.45
C LEU A 106 0.24 0.96 -7.40
N VAL A 107 1.23 0.07 -7.37
CA VAL A 107 2.64 0.44 -7.32
C VAL A 107 3.06 1.20 -8.58
N ALA A 108 2.69 0.71 -9.76
CA ALA A 108 3.00 1.38 -11.02
C ALA A 108 2.31 2.76 -11.15
N LEU A 109 1.09 2.90 -10.65
CA LEU A 109 0.40 4.19 -10.59
C LEU A 109 1.12 5.17 -9.65
N ALA A 110 1.55 4.69 -8.46
CA ALA A 110 2.32 5.49 -7.52
C ALA A 110 3.69 5.88 -8.03
N ASP A 111 4.38 4.99 -8.74
CA ASP A 111 5.65 5.28 -9.40
C ASP A 111 5.54 6.51 -10.30
N ASN A 112 4.49 6.53 -11.15
CA ASN A 112 4.22 7.64 -12.05
C ASN A 112 3.87 8.92 -11.28
N VAL A 113 2.99 8.85 -10.28
CA VAL A 113 2.58 10.03 -9.49
C VAL A 113 3.75 10.63 -8.71
N LEU A 114 4.65 9.79 -8.19
CA LEU A 114 5.84 10.21 -7.45
C LEU A 114 7.07 10.46 -8.34
N SER A 115 6.93 10.34 -9.67
CA SER A 115 8.03 10.49 -10.64
C SER A 115 9.24 9.61 -10.34
N ARG A 116 9.02 8.34 -9.95
CA ARG A 116 10.09 7.39 -9.59
C ARG A 116 10.72 6.66 -10.79
N GLN A 117 10.24 6.91 -12.00
CA GLN A 117 10.86 6.45 -13.26
C GLN A 117 10.99 4.91 -13.33
N GLY A 118 9.98 4.19 -12.86
CA GLY A 118 9.90 2.73 -12.86
C GLY A 118 10.53 2.05 -11.64
N ARG A 119 11.30 2.77 -10.80
CA ARG A 119 12.05 2.16 -9.69
C ARG A 119 11.17 1.50 -8.64
N MET A 120 9.97 2.01 -8.37
CA MET A 120 9.02 1.38 -7.45
C MET A 120 8.48 0.06 -8.04
N THR A 121 8.20 0.03 -9.34
CA THR A 121 7.77 -1.18 -10.04
C THR A 121 8.86 -2.24 -10.00
N ASP A 122 10.09 -1.86 -10.38
CA ASP A 122 11.27 -2.75 -10.38
C ASP A 122 11.53 -3.34 -8.99
N ALA A 123 11.38 -2.55 -7.93
CA ALA A 123 11.58 -2.99 -6.55
C ALA A 123 10.56 -4.07 -6.13
N VAL A 124 9.28 -3.89 -6.48
CA VAL A 124 8.23 -4.88 -6.20
C VAL A 124 8.38 -6.13 -7.05
N GLU A 125 8.82 -5.98 -8.31
CA GLU A 125 9.15 -7.13 -9.15
C GLU A 125 10.34 -7.92 -8.60
N HIS A 126 11.35 -7.23 -8.07
CA HIS A 126 12.53 -7.84 -7.47
C HIS A 126 12.19 -8.73 -6.25
N ILE A 127 11.35 -8.26 -5.33
CA ILE A 127 10.92 -9.08 -4.18
C ILE A 127 9.90 -10.17 -4.55
N GLY A 128 9.39 -10.13 -5.78
CA GLY A 128 8.56 -11.17 -6.37
C GLY A 128 7.29 -11.52 -5.59
N ARG A 129 6.81 -12.74 -5.84
CA ARG A 129 5.66 -13.30 -5.12
C ARG A 129 6.08 -13.68 -3.70
N GLY A 130 5.26 -13.30 -2.72
CA GLY A 130 5.44 -13.74 -1.33
C GLY A 130 5.05 -15.20 -1.11
N GLU A 131 5.26 -15.64 0.12
CA GLU A 131 4.79 -16.95 0.58
C GLU A 131 3.28 -17.10 0.39
N LEU A 132 2.86 -18.33 0.11
CA LEU A 132 1.45 -18.66 -0.03
C LEU A 132 0.75 -18.58 1.32
N ALA A 133 -0.23 -17.71 1.42
CA ALA A 133 -1.09 -17.61 2.59
C ALA A 133 -2.50 -17.14 2.20
N GLU A 134 -3.49 -17.50 3.00
CA GLU A 134 -4.85 -16.96 2.88
C GLU A 134 -4.94 -15.55 3.47
N GLN A 135 -4.16 -15.28 4.52
CA GLN A 135 -4.08 -13.99 5.22
C GLN A 135 -2.64 -13.73 5.66
N GLY A 136 -2.23 -12.46 5.64
CA GLY A 136 -0.96 -12.00 6.19
C GLY A 136 -1.03 -11.84 7.71
N GLN A 137 0.09 -12.06 8.39
CA GLN A 137 0.23 -11.70 9.81
C GLN A 137 0.38 -10.18 9.97
N VAL A 138 -0.02 -9.66 11.13
CA VAL A 138 0.20 -8.25 11.48
C VAL A 138 1.71 -8.00 11.66
N PHE A 139 2.21 -6.92 11.05
CA PHE A 139 3.60 -6.51 11.15
C PHE A 139 3.69 -4.98 11.27
N SER A 140 4.88 -4.49 11.61
CA SER A 140 5.16 -3.05 11.69
C SER A 140 6.46 -2.72 10.96
N LEU A 141 6.53 -1.49 10.46
CA LEU A 141 7.70 -0.91 9.81
C LEU A 141 7.94 0.49 10.40
N PRO A 142 9.19 0.92 10.57
CA PRO A 142 9.48 2.31 10.93
C PRO A 142 9.04 3.24 9.78
N ALA A 143 8.44 4.38 10.11
CA ALA A 143 8.01 5.34 9.09
C ALA A 143 9.19 6.05 8.38
N GLN A 144 10.35 6.06 9.02
CA GLN A 144 11.59 6.66 8.52
C GLN A 144 12.63 5.56 8.27
N HIS A 145 13.22 5.61 7.09
CA HIS A 145 14.37 4.80 6.71
C HIS A 145 15.56 5.74 6.47
N ALA A 146 16.75 5.37 6.95
CA ALA A 146 17.97 6.09 6.61
C ALA A 146 18.35 5.77 5.16
N ALA A 147 18.84 6.77 4.43
CA ALA A 147 19.46 6.60 3.12
C ALA A 147 20.92 6.14 3.25
#